data_AF-B2GLA3-F1
#
_entry.id   AF-B2GLA3-F1
#
_cell.length_a   1.000
_cell.length_b   1.000
_cell.length_c   1.000
_cell.angle_alpha   90.00
_cell.angle_beta   90.00
_cell.angle_gamma   90.00
#
_symmetry.space_group_name_H-M   'P 1'
#
loop_
_entity.id
_entity.type
_entity.pdbx_description
1 polymer ?
#
loop_
_entity_poly.entity_id
_entity_poly.type
_entity_poly.pdbx_seq_one_letter_code
_entity_poly.pdbx_strand_id
1 'polypeptide(L)'
;MSTAVTALPGGRDRTAPGGVGTGHGTRLDRGLSAALIVLSALPYFAVPLGANTNLPLSSVVSVLLILRCARHMPVMWTALLVGAVPFLASFVRMFVSPQPVLVSGSITWLVSTLPVAGAAAAVLFLGPRAIAWLSWTILLSAAFTLVQKYVFFDLFDTIPFESFYDLPGYANVSDFSETFIMYVRRPFGLFPETSFMVGSLSLMAMALVVVVRHHQRTMTPRDVVALALVLWAVAISGSGAAVVVLGVVLIAAIAPYAVRRAWAAVLLVPLGLAGAVYVGVDVLQDRRESFNWSWADRGSSIVASVKYMLSDPVAFLLGVGRGRSNELFLTGRMPLGDLQHYNPLPDIYSVIGRVLLESGMVFGLALILVLSVLCLRSGGRNPLWLGACTLVVWLVVAGGTTSYDSAFWVWGIAGVCLGLELSRSAHDPELDPGTAPTPA
;
A
#
# COMPACT_ATOMS: atom_id res chain seq x y z
N MET A 1 -47.92 45.96 -31.00
CA MET A 1 -46.50 46.32 -31.25
C MET A 1 -45.65 45.10 -30.98
N SER A 2 -45.09 44.55 -32.05
CA SER A 2 -44.26 43.35 -32.09
C SER A 2 -42.81 43.80 -32.25
N THR A 3 -41.93 43.37 -31.36
CA THR A 3 -40.46 43.39 -31.50
C THR A 3 -39.94 42.20 -30.70
N ALA A 4 -39.77 41.06 -31.35
CA ALA A 4 -38.57 40.65 -32.09
C ALA A 4 -37.51 40.05 -31.15
N VAL A 5 -37.46 38.72 -31.20
CA VAL A 5 -36.37 37.86 -30.76
C VAL A 5 -35.10 38.28 -31.49
N THR A 6 -34.05 38.61 -30.74
CA THR A 6 -32.68 38.70 -31.25
C THR A 6 -31.84 37.63 -30.56
N ALA A 7 -31.67 36.52 -31.27
CA ALA A 7 -30.58 35.60 -31.02
C ALA A 7 -29.26 36.30 -31.40
N LEU A 8 -28.27 36.27 -30.50
CA LEU A 8 -26.88 36.52 -30.86
C LEU A 8 -26.15 35.18 -30.98
N PRO A 9 -25.66 34.82 -32.17
CA PRO A 9 -24.75 33.72 -32.39
C PRO A 9 -23.28 34.20 -32.30
N GLY A 10 -22.40 33.39 -31.71
CA GLY A 10 -20.94 33.57 -31.77
C GLY A 10 -20.31 33.64 -30.36
N GLY A 11 -19.23 32.92 -30.04
CA GLY A 11 -18.35 32.09 -30.85
C GLY A 11 -17.87 30.87 -30.07
N ARG A 12 -17.77 29.76 -30.81
CA ARG A 12 -16.87 28.66 -30.49
C ARG A 12 -15.43 29.15 -30.64
N ASP A 13 -14.77 29.46 -29.53
CA ASP A 13 -13.33 29.22 -29.40
C ASP A 13 -13.20 27.80 -28.81
N ARG A 14 -13.14 26.75 -29.62
CA ARG A 14 -11.93 26.27 -30.30
C ARG A 14 -10.66 26.55 -29.50
N THR A 15 -10.28 25.51 -28.76
CA THR A 15 -8.89 25.08 -28.56
C THR A 15 -7.98 26.11 -27.90
N ALA A 16 -7.99 26.12 -26.57
CA ALA A 16 -6.75 26.39 -25.85
C ALA A 16 -5.73 25.29 -26.26
N PRO A 17 -4.64 25.64 -26.97
CA PRO A 17 -3.62 24.67 -27.33
C PRO A 17 -2.76 24.39 -26.10
N GLY A 18 -2.54 23.11 -25.80
CA GLY A 18 -1.32 22.64 -25.14
C GLY A 18 -1.03 23.12 -23.72
N GLY A 19 -1.85 22.73 -22.73
CA GLY A 19 -1.42 22.66 -21.34
C GLY A 19 -0.52 21.43 -21.09
N VAL A 20 0.61 21.33 -21.78
CA VAL A 20 1.63 20.31 -21.51
C VAL A 20 2.40 20.72 -20.26
N GLY A 21 2.12 20.03 -19.15
CA GLY A 21 3.12 19.70 -18.14
C GLY A 21 3.22 20.63 -16.94
N THR A 22 2.51 20.31 -15.87
CA THR A 22 2.93 20.64 -14.50
C THR A 22 3.52 19.41 -13.79
N GLY A 23 4.22 18.56 -14.55
CA GLY A 23 5.09 17.55 -13.95
C GLY A 23 6.39 18.24 -13.57
N HIS A 24 6.74 18.27 -12.29
CA HIS A 24 8.05 18.74 -11.87
C HIS A 24 9.11 17.75 -12.39
N GLY A 25 10.30 18.25 -12.71
CA GLY A 25 11.44 17.39 -13.08
C GLY A 25 11.59 17.04 -14.56
N THR A 26 12.71 16.39 -14.84
CA THR A 26 13.21 16.03 -16.17
C THR A 26 12.43 14.86 -16.79
N ARG A 27 12.76 14.48 -18.04
CA ARG A 27 12.24 13.25 -18.66
C ARG A 27 12.67 12.00 -17.89
N LEU A 28 13.91 12.00 -17.38
CA LEU A 28 14.44 10.92 -16.56
C LEU A 28 13.63 10.75 -15.28
N ASP A 29 13.34 11.84 -14.57
CA ASP A 29 12.57 11.81 -13.31
C ASP A 29 11.18 11.19 -13.52
N ARG A 30 10.51 11.56 -14.62
CA ARG A 30 9.23 10.97 -15.02
C ARG A 30 9.35 9.49 -15.41
N GLY A 31 10.41 9.11 -16.12
CA GLY A 31 10.70 7.72 -16.47
C GLY A 31 10.94 6.85 -15.24
N LEU A 32 11.75 7.32 -14.29
CA LEU A 32 11.99 6.65 -13.01
C LEU A 32 10.72 6.54 -12.17
N SER A 33 9.89 7.58 -12.14
CA SER A 33 8.62 7.56 -11.42
C SER A 33 7.63 6.55 -12.00
N ALA A 34 7.55 6.46 -13.32
CA ALA A 34 6.77 5.45 -14.01
C ALA A 34 7.30 4.03 -13.73
N ALA A 35 8.61 3.84 -13.83
CA ALA A 35 9.28 2.58 -13.52
C ALA A 35 9.02 2.16 -12.06
N LEU A 36 9.02 3.10 -11.11
CA LEU A 36 8.71 2.81 -9.71
C LEU A 36 7.30 2.24 -9.55
N ILE A 37 6.30 2.88 -10.18
CA ILE A 37 4.91 2.41 -10.11
C ILE A 37 4.79 1.01 -10.72
N VAL A 38 5.43 0.74 -11.86
CA VAL A 38 5.39 -0.60 -12.47
C VAL A 38 6.08 -1.64 -11.59
N LEU A 39 7.30 -1.36 -11.13
CA LEU A 39 8.08 -2.27 -10.27
C LEU A 39 7.41 -2.50 -8.91
N SER A 40 6.55 -1.59 -8.44
CA SER A 40 5.79 -1.77 -7.20
C SER A 40 4.84 -2.96 -7.23
N ALA A 41 4.49 -3.46 -8.42
CA ALA A 41 3.66 -4.64 -8.61
C ALA A 41 4.46 -5.89 -9.03
N LEU A 42 5.80 -5.80 -8.98
CA LEU A 42 6.74 -6.87 -9.34
C LEU A 42 7.69 -7.13 -8.17
N PRO A 43 7.21 -7.72 -7.05
CA PRO A 43 8.05 -7.95 -5.87
C PRO A 43 9.26 -8.86 -6.15
N TYR A 44 9.12 -9.80 -7.09
CA TYR A 44 10.18 -10.71 -7.53
C TYR A 44 11.22 -10.04 -8.45
N PHE A 45 10.99 -8.81 -8.91
CA PHE A 45 12.03 -8.01 -9.57
C PHE A 45 12.92 -7.41 -8.48
N ALA A 46 13.80 -8.26 -7.95
CA ALA A 46 14.66 -7.96 -6.83
C ALA A 46 16.03 -8.62 -6.99
N VAL A 47 17.03 -8.07 -6.29
CA VAL A 47 18.36 -8.68 -6.18
C VAL A 47 18.41 -9.47 -4.87
N PRO A 48 18.70 -10.78 -4.90
CA PRO A 48 18.92 -11.55 -3.67
C PRO A 48 20.05 -10.95 -2.84
N LEU A 49 19.81 -10.76 -1.54
CA LEU A 49 20.81 -10.29 -0.58
C LEU A 49 20.95 -11.32 0.54
N GLY A 50 21.84 -12.28 0.35
CA GLY A 50 22.00 -13.39 1.30
C GLY A 50 20.91 -14.45 1.15
N ALA A 51 20.66 -15.20 2.22
CA ALA A 51 19.85 -16.42 2.18
C ALA A 51 18.36 -16.21 2.48
N ASN A 52 17.95 -15.03 2.95
CA ASN A 52 16.58 -14.80 3.43
C ASN A 52 16.08 -13.36 3.19
N THR A 53 16.73 -12.61 2.30
CA THR A 53 16.44 -11.18 2.08
C THR A 53 16.59 -10.84 0.61
N ASN A 54 15.76 -9.92 0.14
CA ASN A 54 15.79 -9.39 -1.22
C ASN A 54 15.89 -7.86 -1.19
N LEU A 55 16.55 -7.27 -2.18
CA LEU A 55 16.52 -5.84 -2.49
C LEU A 55 15.58 -5.61 -3.67
N PRO A 56 14.32 -5.18 -3.44
CA PRO A 56 13.39 -4.90 -4.52
C PRO A 56 13.93 -3.78 -5.41
N LEU A 57 13.85 -3.94 -6.73
CA LEU A 57 14.29 -2.91 -7.67
C LEU A 57 13.49 -1.61 -7.52
N SER A 58 12.24 -1.68 -7.02
CA SER A 58 11.46 -0.51 -6.62
C SER A 58 12.14 0.33 -5.53
N SER A 59 12.89 -0.30 -4.62
CA SER A 59 13.66 0.40 -3.59
C SER A 59 14.87 1.11 -4.18
N VAL A 60 15.57 0.48 -5.13
CA VAL A 60 16.68 1.10 -5.87
C VAL A 60 16.19 2.34 -6.63
N VAL A 61 15.09 2.23 -7.36
CA VAL A 61 14.48 3.36 -8.06
C VAL A 61 14.01 4.44 -7.08
N SER A 62 13.51 4.06 -5.89
CA SER A 62 13.14 5.01 -4.84
C SER A 62 14.33 5.84 -4.39
N VAL A 63 15.51 5.22 -4.16
CA VAL A 63 16.74 5.97 -3.82
C VAL A 63 17.09 6.97 -4.91
N LEU A 64 17.09 6.53 -6.16
CA LEU A 64 17.41 7.42 -7.29
C LEU A 64 16.45 8.62 -7.32
N LEU A 65 15.15 8.40 -7.16
CA LEU A 65 14.16 9.47 -7.12
C LEU A 65 14.35 10.42 -5.92
N ILE A 66 14.67 9.90 -4.73
CA ILE A 66 14.91 10.71 -3.54
C ILE A 66 16.13 11.62 -3.73
N LEU A 67 17.22 11.10 -4.30
CA LEU A 67 18.41 11.90 -4.62
C LEU A 67 18.10 13.01 -5.64
N ARG A 68 17.20 12.72 -6.59
CA ARG A 68 16.71 13.69 -7.58
C ARG A 68 15.77 14.74 -6.95
N CYS A 69 15.19 14.45 -5.78
CA CYS A 69 14.43 15.37 -4.95
C CYS A 69 15.30 16.19 -3.98
N ALA A 70 16.61 16.35 -4.22
CA ALA A 70 17.50 17.11 -3.33
C ALA A 70 17.01 18.55 -3.01
N ARG A 71 16.25 19.15 -3.92
CA ARG A 71 15.64 20.50 -3.73
C ARG A 71 14.29 20.46 -2.99
N HIS A 72 13.69 19.29 -2.84
CA HIS A 72 12.44 19.07 -2.12
C HIS A 72 12.74 18.47 -0.74
N MET A 73 13.26 19.32 0.16
CA MET A 73 13.67 18.94 1.51
C MET A 73 12.65 18.09 2.29
N PRO A 74 11.32 18.31 2.21
CA PRO A 74 10.36 17.46 2.91
C PRO A 74 10.41 15.97 2.52
N VAL A 75 10.70 15.67 1.25
CA VAL A 75 10.85 14.28 0.78
C VAL A 75 12.11 13.65 1.36
N MET A 76 13.22 14.40 1.35
CA MET A 76 14.48 13.95 1.95
C MET A 76 14.35 13.75 3.47
N TRP A 77 13.72 14.69 4.17
CA TRP A 77 13.49 14.58 5.61
C TRP A 77 12.63 13.38 5.95
N THR A 78 11.61 13.08 5.13
CA THR A 78 10.79 11.90 5.34
C THR A 78 11.60 10.62 5.17
N ALA A 79 12.45 10.53 4.13
CA ALA A 79 13.34 9.38 3.94
C ALA A 79 14.27 9.20 5.14
N LEU A 80 14.87 10.30 5.62
CA LEU A 80 15.77 10.29 6.77
C LEU A 80 15.05 9.91 8.07
N LEU A 81 13.89 10.52 8.35
CA LEU A 81 13.14 10.28 9.59
C LEU A 81 12.60 8.86 9.67
N VAL A 82 11.94 8.37 8.61
CA VAL A 82 11.42 6.99 8.57
C VAL A 82 12.58 5.99 8.60
N GLY A 83 13.66 6.27 7.88
CA GLY A 83 14.86 5.43 7.87
C GLY A 83 15.61 5.40 9.20
N ALA A 84 15.58 6.50 9.96
CA ALA A 84 16.29 6.63 11.24
C ALA A 84 15.58 5.92 12.41
N VAL A 85 14.28 5.59 12.30
CA VAL A 85 13.49 4.95 13.36
C VAL A 85 14.22 3.78 14.07
N PRO A 86 14.69 2.73 13.37
CA PRO A 86 15.35 1.61 14.04
C PRO A 86 16.70 1.98 14.64
N PHE A 87 17.41 2.96 14.08
CA PHE A 87 18.68 3.44 14.61
C PHE A 87 18.48 4.23 15.89
N LEU A 88 17.46 5.10 15.93
CA LEU A 88 17.09 5.84 17.13
C LEU A 88 16.62 4.90 18.24
N ALA A 89 15.74 3.93 17.90
CA ALA A 89 15.29 2.91 18.85
C ALA A 89 16.45 2.07 19.40
N SER A 90 17.34 1.60 18.51
CA SER A 90 18.50 0.81 18.92
C SER A 90 19.51 1.63 19.73
N PHE A 91 19.77 2.89 19.36
CA PHE A 91 20.67 3.78 20.07
C PHE A 91 20.19 4.03 21.50
N VAL A 92 18.92 4.38 21.70
CA VAL A 92 18.35 4.56 23.04
C VAL A 92 18.43 3.27 23.84
N ARG A 93 18.15 2.13 23.20
CA ARG A 93 18.20 0.82 23.86
C ARG A 93 19.60 0.40 24.29
N MET A 94 20.66 0.80 23.58
CA MET A 94 22.05 0.50 23.98
C MET A 94 22.39 1.03 25.38
N PHE A 95 21.73 2.07 25.86
CA PHE A 95 21.92 2.62 27.20
C PHE A 95 21.18 1.84 28.30
N VAL A 96 20.23 0.98 27.93
CA VAL A 96 19.36 0.22 28.87
C VAL A 96 19.69 -1.27 28.85
N SER A 97 19.87 -1.84 27.66
CA SER A 97 20.22 -3.25 27.44
C SER A 97 21.25 -3.32 26.31
N PRO A 98 22.56 -3.42 26.62
CA PRO A 98 23.62 -3.41 25.62
C PRO A 98 23.60 -4.71 24.81
N GLN A 99 22.80 -4.70 23.75
CA GLN A 99 22.76 -5.74 22.74
C GLN A 99 23.31 -5.17 21.42
N PRO A 100 24.09 -5.94 20.65
CA PRO A 100 24.66 -5.46 19.40
C PRO A 100 23.55 -5.14 18.40
N VAL A 101 23.72 -4.03 17.68
CA VAL A 101 22.82 -3.63 16.59
C VAL A 101 22.94 -4.63 15.45
N LEU A 102 21.81 -5.17 14.99
CA LEU A 102 21.77 -6.08 13.85
C LEU A 102 21.84 -5.26 12.56
N VAL A 103 23.04 -5.10 12.01
CA VAL A 103 23.28 -4.26 10.81
C VAL A 103 22.40 -4.68 9.63
N SER A 104 22.24 -6.00 9.40
CA SER A 104 21.37 -6.52 8.35
C SER A 104 19.91 -6.08 8.52
N GLY A 105 19.36 -6.16 9.73
CA GLY A 105 18.00 -5.71 10.03
C GLY A 105 17.79 -4.21 9.79
N SER A 106 18.79 -3.39 10.09
CA SER A 106 18.75 -1.94 9.82
C SER A 106 18.80 -1.62 8.33
N ILE A 107 19.61 -2.34 7.56
CA ILE A 107 19.68 -2.17 6.10
C ILE A 107 18.36 -2.60 5.46
N THR A 108 17.79 -3.73 5.85
CA THR A 108 16.50 -4.19 5.30
C THR A 108 15.37 -3.24 5.64
N TRP A 109 15.37 -2.65 6.84
CA TRP A 109 14.42 -1.60 7.18
C TRP A 109 14.48 -0.40 6.23
N LEU A 110 15.69 0.11 5.98
CA LEU A 110 15.87 1.23 5.05
C LEU A 110 15.32 0.86 3.67
N VAL A 111 15.71 -0.28 3.14
CA VAL A 111 15.24 -0.79 1.84
C VAL A 111 13.71 -0.86 1.80
N SER A 112 13.09 -1.46 2.81
CA SER A 112 11.64 -1.66 2.87
C SER A 112 10.84 -0.36 3.03
N THR A 113 11.41 0.67 3.66
CA THR A 113 10.69 1.93 3.96
C THR A 113 10.97 3.10 3.02
N LEU A 114 12.04 3.03 2.21
CA LEU A 114 12.30 3.98 1.11
C LEU A 114 11.11 4.22 0.17
N PRO A 115 10.22 3.24 -0.11
CA PRO A 115 8.97 3.46 -0.81
C PRO A 115 8.11 4.63 -0.30
N VAL A 116 8.16 5.00 1.00
CA VAL A 116 7.44 6.20 1.49
C VAL A 116 7.91 7.44 0.74
N ALA A 117 9.21 7.73 0.75
CA ALA A 117 9.74 8.92 0.11
C ALA A 117 9.80 8.77 -1.43
N GLY A 118 10.07 7.56 -1.93
CA GLY A 118 10.07 7.26 -3.36
C GLY A 118 8.70 7.48 -4.02
N ALA A 119 7.62 7.01 -3.39
CA ALA A 119 6.26 7.23 -3.90
C ALA A 119 5.86 8.71 -3.84
N ALA A 120 6.28 9.44 -2.80
CA ALA A 120 6.06 10.88 -2.71
C ALA A 120 6.74 11.62 -3.88
N ALA A 121 8.01 11.30 -4.15
CA ALA A 121 8.76 11.83 -5.29
C ALA A 121 8.08 11.49 -6.63
N ALA A 122 7.64 10.24 -6.80
CA ALA A 122 6.99 9.80 -8.04
C ALA A 122 5.70 10.57 -8.33
N VAL A 123 4.88 10.82 -7.29
CA VAL A 123 3.67 11.64 -7.41
C VAL A 123 4.01 13.09 -7.76
N LEU A 124 5.03 13.69 -7.13
CA LEU A 124 5.46 15.05 -7.43
C LEU A 124 5.91 15.22 -8.90
N PHE A 125 6.69 14.27 -9.41
CA PHE A 125 7.23 14.37 -10.76
C PHE A 125 6.21 13.99 -11.85
N LEU A 126 5.34 13.02 -11.60
CA LEU A 126 4.30 12.62 -12.56
C LEU A 126 3.08 13.55 -12.53
N GLY A 127 2.74 14.10 -11.37
CA GLY A 127 1.50 14.83 -11.15
C GLY A 127 0.29 14.01 -11.62
N PRO A 128 -0.62 14.60 -12.44
CA PRO A 128 -1.79 13.88 -12.95
C PRO A 128 -1.47 12.65 -13.82
N ARG A 129 -0.24 12.53 -14.35
CA ARG A 129 0.16 11.34 -15.14
C ARG A 129 0.30 10.10 -14.26
N ALA A 130 0.43 10.24 -12.95
CA ALA A 130 0.47 9.11 -12.02
C ALA A 130 -0.79 8.24 -12.12
N ILE A 131 -1.95 8.85 -12.40
CA ILE A 131 -3.22 8.14 -12.64
C ILE A 131 -3.07 7.10 -13.74
N ALA A 132 -2.43 7.48 -14.86
CA ALA A 132 -2.28 6.59 -16.00
C ALA A 132 -1.36 5.41 -15.71
N TRP A 133 -0.24 5.67 -15.04
CA TRP A 133 0.69 4.62 -14.66
C TRP A 133 0.09 3.68 -13.61
N LEU A 134 -0.56 4.21 -12.58
CA LEU A 134 -1.25 3.41 -11.57
C LEU A 134 -2.32 2.52 -12.21
N SER A 135 -3.18 3.10 -13.04
CA SER A 135 -4.27 2.34 -13.67
C SER A 135 -3.76 1.24 -14.61
N TRP A 136 -2.72 1.51 -15.40
CA TRP A 136 -2.13 0.47 -16.27
C TRP A 136 -1.45 -0.63 -15.48
N THR A 137 -0.68 -0.29 -14.43
CA THR A 137 -0.05 -1.30 -13.58
C THR A 137 -1.10 -2.15 -12.86
N ILE A 138 -2.13 -1.52 -12.29
CA ILE A 138 -3.25 -2.23 -11.65
C ILE A 138 -3.92 -3.17 -12.65
N LEU A 139 -4.25 -2.68 -13.85
CA LEU A 139 -4.91 -3.47 -14.89
C LEU A 139 -4.08 -4.70 -15.24
N LEU A 140 -2.77 -4.53 -15.48
CA LEU A 140 -1.87 -5.63 -15.80
C LEU A 140 -1.81 -6.67 -14.66
N SER A 141 -1.59 -6.22 -13.42
CA SER A 141 -1.44 -7.12 -12.27
C SER A 141 -2.73 -7.85 -11.92
N ALA A 142 -3.87 -7.16 -11.94
CA ALA A 142 -5.17 -7.77 -11.67
C ALA A 142 -5.60 -8.69 -12.82
N ALA A 143 -5.39 -8.31 -14.09
CA ALA A 143 -5.66 -9.18 -15.22
C ALA A 143 -4.81 -10.45 -15.19
N PHE A 144 -3.51 -10.34 -14.89
CA PHE A 144 -2.64 -11.50 -14.73
C PHE A 144 -3.13 -12.43 -13.61
N THR A 145 -3.64 -11.88 -12.51
CA THR A 145 -4.24 -12.67 -11.42
C THR A 145 -5.46 -13.47 -11.91
N LEU A 146 -6.35 -12.86 -12.69
CA LEU A 146 -7.51 -13.55 -13.24
C LEU A 146 -7.10 -14.64 -14.23
N VAL A 147 -6.11 -14.37 -15.08
CA VAL A 147 -5.55 -15.37 -16.01
C VAL A 147 -4.92 -16.52 -15.23
N GLN A 148 -4.15 -16.22 -14.19
CA GLN A 148 -3.58 -17.23 -13.30
C GLN A 148 -4.66 -18.12 -12.70
N LYS A 149 -5.75 -17.55 -12.20
CA LYS A 149 -6.86 -18.33 -11.65
C LYS A 149 -7.56 -19.18 -12.71
N TYR A 150 -8.15 -18.54 -13.71
CA TYR A 150 -9.09 -19.22 -14.60
C TYR A 150 -8.42 -20.04 -15.70
N VAL A 151 -7.22 -19.65 -16.11
CA VAL A 151 -6.49 -20.35 -17.18
C VAL A 151 -5.48 -21.30 -16.58
N PHE A 152 -4.56 -20.82 -15.75
CA PHE A 152 -3.48 -21.68 -15.28
C PHE A 152 -3.91 -22.67 -14.20
N PHE A 153 -4.69 -22.24 -13.20
CA PHE A 153 -5.13 -23.15 -12.14
C PHE A 153 -6.32 -24.00 -12.57
N ASP A 154 -7.39 -23.36 -13.04
CA ASP A 154 -8.65 -24.08 -13.28
C ASP A 154 -8.64 -24.94 -14.56
N LEU A 155 -7.91 -24.51 -15.60
CA LEU A 155 -7.88 -25.22 -16.89
C LEU A 155 -6.62 -26.09 -17.05
N PHE A 156 -5.45 -25.58 -16.65
CA PHE A 156 -4.18 -26.27 -16.86
C PHE A 156 -3.59 -26.93 -15.61
N ASP A 157 -4.13 -26.69 -14.42
CA ASP A 157 -3.63 -27.20 -13.13
C ASP A 157 -2.12 -26.96 -12.93
N THR A 158 -1.64 -25.77 -13.30
CA THR A 158 -0.20 -25.41 -13.28
C THR A 158 0.02 -24.02 -12.71
N ILE A 159 1.22 -23.75 -12.16
CA ILE A 159 1.65 -22.40 -11.79
C ILE A 159 2.43 -21.78 -12.97
N PRO A 160 1.99 -20.61 -13.49
CA PRO A 160 2.69 -20.00 -14.61
C PRO A 160 4.04 -19.43 -14.16
N PHE A 161 5.10 -19.80 -14.88
CA PHE A 161 6.45 -19.30 -14.65
C PHE A 161 6.96 -19.53 -13.21
N GLU A 162 6.84 -20.76 -12.72
CA GLU A 162 7.22 -21.14 -11.35
C GLU A 162 8.61 -20.64 -10.92
N SER A 163 9.60 -20.70 -11.83
CA SER A 163 10.97 -20.22 -11.58
C SER A 163 11.07 -18.71 -11.31
N PHE A 164 10.07 -17.90 -11.65
CA PHE A 164 10.04 -16.48 -11.29
C PHE A 164 9.71 -16.25 -9.82
N TYR A 165 9.18 -17.26 -9.13
CA TYR A 165 8.82 -17.17 -7.73
C TYR A 165 9.88 -17.77 -6.78
N ASP A 166 11.05 -18.11 -7.32
CA ASP A 166 12.20 -18.61 -6.58
C ASP A 166 13.12 -17.44 -6.19
N LEU A 167 12.88 -16.87 -5.00
CA LEU A 167 13.69 -15.77 -4.46
C LEU A 167 13.75 -15.87 -2.92
N PRO A 168 14.96 -15.87 -2.32
CA PRO A 168 15.16 -16.26 -0.93
C PRO A 168 14.46 -15.36 0.11
N GLY A 169 14.22 -14.09 -0.21
CA GLY A 169 13.51 -13.16 0.68
C GLY A 169 11.98 -13.22 0.63
N TYR A 170 11.38 -14.18 -0.07
CA TYR A 170 9.93 -14.42 -0.06
C TYR A 170 9.62 -15.89 0.21
N ALA A 171 8.36 -16.20 0.51
CA ALA A 171 7.92 -17.59 0.55
C ALA A 171 8.21 -18.24 -0.82
N ASN A 172 8.91 -19.37 -0.80
CA ASN A 172 9.31 -20.03 -2.02
C ASN A 172 8.12 -20.77 -2.63
N VAL A 173 7.50 -20.20 -3.66
CA VAL A 173 6.30 -20.79 -4.27
C VAL A 173 6.65 -22.08 -5.00
N SER A 174 7.89 -22.25 -5.49
CA SER A 174 8.30 -23.48 -6.16
C SER A 174 8.33 -24.68 -5.22
N ASP A 175 8.75 -24.47 -3.97
CA ASP A 175 8.84 -25.56 -2.99
C ASP A 175 7.44 -26.04 -2.52
N PHE A 176 6.41 -25.21 -2.74
CA PHE A 176 5.03 -25.49 -2.32
C PHE A 176 4.05 -25.53 -3.50
N SER A 177 4.53 -25.64 -4.74
CA SER A 177 3.70 -25.53 -5.94
C SER A 177 2.57 -26.56 -5.97
N GLU A 178 2.87 -27.81 -5.62
CA GLU A 178 1.87 -28.87 -5.45
C GLU A 178 0.81 -28.52 -4.39
N THR A 179 1.22 -27.89 -3.29
CA THR A 179 0.30 -27.47 -2.23
C THR A 179 -0.64 -26.37 -2.73
N PHE A 180 -0.10 -25.40 -3.47
CA PHE A 180 -0.87 -24.32 -4.07
C PHE A 180 -1.87 -24.84 -5.11
N ILE A 181 -1.47 -25.77 -5.97
CA ILE A 181 -2.30 -26.28 -7.07
C ILE A 181 -3.34 -27.28 -6.58
N MET A 182 -2.97 -28.24 -5.73
CA MET A 182 -3.87 -29.31 -5.32
C MET A 182 -4.82 -28.89 -4.19
N TYR A 183 -4.39 -28.01 -3.27
CA TYR A 183 -5.11 -27.76 -2.02
C TYR A 183 -5.60 -26.33 -1.85
N VAL A 184 -4.80 -25.33 -2.24
CA VAL A 184 -5.14 -23.93 -1.97
C VAL A 184 -5.96 -23.31 -3.11
N ARG A 185 -5.53 -23.49 -4.37
CA ARG A 185 -6.13 -22.96 -5.61
C ARG A 185 -6.49 -21.46 -5.59
N ARG A 186 -5.83 -20.68 -4.73
CA ARG A 186 -6.03 -19.23 -4.59
C ARG A 186 -5.01 -18.49 -5.43
N PRO A 187 -5.44 -17.56 -6.31
CA PRO A 187 -4.51 -16.80 -7.12
C PRO A 187 -3.71 -15.82 -6.27
N PHE A 188 -2.50 -15.54 -6.73
CA PHE A 188 -1.55 -14.62 -6.09
C PHE A 188 -0.90 -13.65 -7.08
N GLY A 189 -1.24 -13.74 -8.38
CA GLY A 189 -0.69 -12.90 -9.43
C GLY A 189 0.82 -12.98 -9.49
N LEU A 190 1.47 -11.82 -9.48
CA LEU A 190 2.93 -11.68 -9.49
C LEU A 190 3.53 -11.58 -8.07
N PHE A 191 2.75 -11.93 -7.03
CA PHE A 191 3.11 -11.76 -5.63
C PHE A 191 3.38 -13.11 -4.96
N PRO A 192 4.11 -13.15 -3.82
CA PRO A 192 4.48 -14.43 -3.19
C PRO A 192 3.32 -15.24 -2.64
N GLU A 193 2.22 -14.57 -2.32
CA GLU A 193 1.04 -15.20 -1.76
C GLU A 193 -0.19 -14.32 -1.97
N THR A 194 -1.35 -14.92 -1.82
CA THR A 194 -2.66 -14.28 -1.96
C THR A 194 -2.83 -13.07 -1.02
N SER A 195 -2.39 -13.14 0.24
CA SER A 195 -2.49 -12.02 1.18
C SER A 195 -1.69 -10.80 0.72
N PHE A 196 -0.47 -11.04 0.24
CA PHE A 196 0.40 -9.98 -0.29
C PHE A 196 -0.25 -9.31 -1.49
N MET A 197 -0.77 -10.10 -2.43
CA MET A 197 -1.48 -9.61 -3.62
C MET A 197 -2.68 -8.74 -3.23
N VAL A 198 -3.58 -9.25 -2.39
CA VAL A 198 -4.79 -8.51 -1.96
C VAL A 198 -4.40 -7.21 -1.27
N GLY A 199 -3.39 -7.24 -0.40
CA GLY A 199 -2.89 -6.04 0.26
C GLY A 199 -2.36 -5.00 -0.72
N SER A 200 -1.51 -5.44 -1.66
CA SER A 200 -0.89 -4.55 -2.65
C SER A 200 -1.91 -3.97 -3.61
N LEU A 201 -2.76 -4.80 -4.21
CA LEU A 201 -3.78 -4.34 -5.16
C LEU A 201 -4.81 -3.40 -4.51
N SER A 202 -5.22 -3.68 -3.27
CA SER A 202 -6.17 -2.82 -2.54
C SER A 202 -5.58 -1.44 -2.24
N LEU A 203 -4.31 -1.40 -1.82
CA LEU A 203 -3.60 -0.14 -1.56
C LEU A 203 -3.29 0.63 -2.85
N MET A 204 -2.95 -0.06 -3.94
CA MET A 204 -2.84 0.55 -5.28
C MET A 204 -4.17 1.15 -5.75
N ALA A 205 -5.28 0.42 -5.59
CA ALA A 205 -6.61 0.90 -5.93
C ALA A 205 -6.96 2.15 -5.11
N MET A 206 -6.69 2.15 -3.80
CA MET A 206 -6.86 3.34 -2.98
C MET A 206 -5.98 4.50 -3.44
N ALA A 207 -4.71 4.25 -3.78
CA ALA A 207 -3.83 5.29 -4.34
C ALA A 207 -4.40 5.88 -5.63
N LEU A 208 -4.89 5.05 -6.55
CA LEU A 208 -5.54 5.50 -7.78
C LEU A 208 -6.75 6.39 -7.48
N VAL A 209 -7.66 5.94 -6.60
CA VAL A 209 -8.84 6.72 -6.19
C VAL A 209 -8.41 8.07 -5.61
N VAL A 210 -7.48 8.07 -4.65
CA VAL A 210 -7.01 9.29 -3.98
C VAL A 210 -6.37 10.26 -4.98
N VAL A 211 -5.49 9.79 -5.87
CA VAL A 211 -4.81 10.64 -6.86
C VAL A 211 -5.78 11.22 -7.89
N VAL A 212 -6.72 10.41 -8.42
CA VAL A 212 -7.77 10.88 -9.34
C VAL A 212 -8.56 12.02 -8.70
N ARG A 213 -8.95 11.85 -7.44
CA ARG A 213 -9.76 12.80 -6.70
C ARG A 213 -8.98 14.06 -6.32
N HIS A 214 -7.74 13.92 -5.90
CA HIS A 214 -6.86 15.05 -5.60
C HIS A 214 -6.72 16.02 -6.78
N HIS A 215 -6.60 15.47 -8.00
CA HIS A 215 -6.56 16.25 -9.23
C HIS A 215 -7.94 16.62 -9.81
N GLN A 216 -9.02 16.38 -9.05
CA GLN A 216 -10.41 16.68 -9.43
C GLN A 216 -10.83 16.09 -10.79
N ARG A 217 -10.25 14.95 -11.17
CA ARG A 217 -10.58 14.26 -12.42
C ARG A 217 -11.72 13.27 -12.22
N THR A 218 -12.43 13.01 -13.31
CA THR A 218 -13.33 11.86 -13.41
C THR A 218 -12.53 10.62 -13.74
N MET A 219 -12.95 9.46 -13.21
CA MET A 219 -12.37 8.18 -13.61
C MET A 219 -12.64 7.95 -15.10
N THR A 220 -11.59 7.63 -15.84
CA THR A 220 -11.69 7.19 -17.23
C THR A 220 -12.19 5.74 -17.29
N PRO A 221 -12.67 5.24 -18.44
CA PRO A 221 -13.06 3.83 -18.59
C PRO A 221 -11.95 2.87 -18.17
N ARG A 222 -10.68 3.19 -18.46
CA ARG A 222 -9.51 2.42 -18.03
C ARG A 222 -9.40 2.36 -16.51
N ASP A 223 -9.57 3.49 -15.82
CA ASP A 223 -9.48 3.53 -14.35
C ASP A 223 -10.60 2.70 -13.71
N VAL A 224 -11.82 2.75 -14.27
CA VAL A 224 -12.97 1.95 -13.83
C VAL A 224 -12.71 0.46 -14.05
N VAL A 225 -12.21 0.07 -15.23
CA VAL A 225 -11.84 -1.33 -15.52
C VAL A 225 -10.75 -1.82 -14.58
N ALA A 226 -9.72 -1.02 -14.34
CA ALA A 226 -8.66 -1.35 -13.39
C ALA A 226 -9.21 -1.60 -11.98
N LEU A 227 -10.08 -0.73 -11.47
CA LEU A 227 -10.73 -0.92 -10.16
C LEU A 227 -11.64 -2.15 -10.14
N ALA A 228 -12.43 -2.38 -11.19
CA ALA A 228 -13.30 -3.55 -11.30
C ALA A 228 -12.48 -4.86 -11.28
N LEU A 229 -11.36 -4.91 -12.00
CA LEU A 229 -10.46 -6.06 -11.99
C LEU A 229 -9.81 -6.28 -10.62
N VAL A 230 -9.47 -5.22 -9.88
CA VAL A 230 -8.99 -5.37 -8.49
C VAL A 230 -10.07 -5.97 -7.61
N LEU A 231 -11.30 -5.44 -7.66
CA LEU A 231 -12.40 -5.97 -6.85
C LEU A 231 -12.67 -7.44 -7.18
N TRP A 232 -12.60 -7.82 -8.46
CA TRP A 232 -12.73 -9.20 -8.90
C TRP A 232 -11.56 -10.06 -8.38
N ALA A 233 -10.32 -9.64 -8.61
CA ALA A 233 -9.13 -10.35 -8.14
C ALA A 233 -9.15 -10.55 -6.61
N VAL A 234 -9.58 -9.55 -5.85
CA VAL A 234 -9.74 -9.62 -4.39
C VAL A 234 -10.88 -10.57 -4.01
N ALA A 235 -12.01 -10.56 -4.71
CA ALA A 235 -13.14 -11.44 -4.42
C ALA A 235 -12.77 -12.92 -4.59
N ILE A 236 -12.14 -13.28 -5.72
CA ILE A 236 -11.78 -14.69 -6.03
C ILE A 236 -10.53 -15.16 -5.28
N SER A 237 -9.87 -14.27 -4.54
CA SER A 237 -8.65 -14.59 -3.81
C SER A 237 -8.89 -15.53 -2.62
N GLY A 238 -10.10 -15.56 -2.05
CA GLY A 238 -10.37 -16.26 -0.78
C GLY A 238 -9.66 -15.66 0.44
N SER A 239 -9.06 -14.47 0.31
CA SER A 239 -8.40 -13.76 1.41
C SER A 239 -9.42 -13.18 2.38
N GLY A 240 -9.20 -13.35 3.70
CA GLY A 240 -10.09 -12.85 4.73
C GLY A 240 -10.10 -11.31 4.80
N ALA A 241 -9.02 -10.68 4.31
CA ALA A 241 -8.97 -9.22 4.18
C ALA A 241 -9.99 -8.70 3.16
N ALA A 242 -10.39 -9.52 2.17
CA ALA A 242 -11.34 -9.16 1.13
C ALA A 242 -12.67 -8.67 1.72
N VAL A 243 -13.12 -9.26 2.83
CA VAL A 243 -14.36 -8.91 3.55
C VAL A 243 -14.41 -7.42 3.87
N VAL A 244 -13.27 -6.83 4.27
CA VAL A 244 -13.20 -5.43 4.68
C VAL A 244 -12.73 -4.54 3.52
N VAL A 245 -11.63 -4.90 2.86
CA VAL A 245 -11.00 -4.01 1.87
C VAL A 245 -11.85 -3.83 0.62
N LEU A 246 -12.62 -4.84 0.19
CA LEU A 246 -13.47 -4.75 -0.99
C LEU A 246 -14.58 -3.72 -0.78
N GLY A 247 -15.28 -3.78 0.35
CA GLY A 247 -16.33 -2.82 0.70
C GLY A 247 -15.79 -1.40 0.83
N VAL A 248 -14.65 -1.22 1.51
CA VAL A 248 -14.06 0.11 1.73
C VAL A 248 -13.55 0.75 0.43
N VAL A 249 -12.86 -0.02 -0.43
CA VAL A 249 -12.41 0.47 -1.75
C VAL A 249 -13.60 0.84 -2.63
N LEU A 250 -14.66 0.03 -2.61
CA LEU A 250 -15.87 0.26 -3.39
C LEU A 250 -16.62 1.52 -2.95
N ILE A 251 -16.78 1.71 -1.64
CA ILE A 251 -17.31 2.95 -1.07
C ILE A 251 -16.46 4.13 -1.52
N ALA A 252 -15.14 4.01 -1.47
CA ALA A 252 -14.25 5.09 -1.87
C ALA A 252 -14.35 5.47 -3.36
N ALA A 253 -14.57 4.48 -4.22
CA ALA A 253 -14.77 4.71 -5.65
C ALA A 253 -16.13 5.35 -5.96
N ILE A 254 -17.22 4.84 -5.36
CA ILE A 254 -18.61 5.16 -5.72
C ILE A 254 -19.15 6.39 -4.98
N ALA A 255 -18.85 6.56 -3.68
CA ALA A 255 -19.46 7.58 -2.83
C ALA A 255 -19.40 9.01 -3.42
N PRO A 256 -18.32 9.47 -4.07
CA PRO A 256 -18.28 10.81 -4.66
C PRO A 256 -19.25 11.01 -5.83
N TYR A 257 -19.56 9.94 -6.58
CA TYR A 257 -20.54 9.97 -7.66
C TYR A 257 -21.97 9.90 -7.12
N ALA A 258 -22.18 9.02 -6.14
CA ALA A 258 -23.45 8.87 -5.42
C ALA A 258 -23.91 10.20 -4.78
N VAL A 259 -23.01 10.94 -4.13
CA VAL A 259 -23.32 12.26 -3.52
C VAL A 259 -23.81 13.28 -4.54
N ARG A 260 -23.37 13.19 -5.81
CA ARG A 260 -23.78 14.13 -6.88
C ARG A 260 -25.01 13.69 -7.65
N ARG A 261 -25.39 12.40 -7.58
CA ARG A 261 -26.51 11.81 -8.32
C ARG A 261 -27.28 10.87 -7.41
N ALA A 262 -28.40 11.33 -6.89
CA ALA A 262 -29.25 10.57 -5.96
C ALA A 262 -29.59 9.16 -6.46
N TRP A 263 -29.91 9.01 -7.76
CA TRP A 263 -30.21 7.69 -8.35
C TRP A 263 -29.03 6.72 -8.26
N ALA A 264 -27.80 7.22 -8.41
CA ALA A 264 -26.60 6.40 -8.34
C ALA A 264 -26.27 6.00 -6.89
N ALA A 265 -26.58 6.87 -5.93
CA ALA A 265 -26.51 6.51 -4.52
C ALA A 265 -27.50 5.39 -4.18
N VAL A 266 -28.73 5.49 -4.68
CA VAL A 266 -29.79 4.51 -4.43
C VAL A 266 -29.51 3.15 -5.08
N LEU A 267 -28.83 3.10 -6.23
CA LEU A 267 -28.57 1.85 -6.94
C LEU A 267 -27.17 1.27 -6.70
N LEU A 268 -26.12 2.08 -6.87
CA LEU A 268 -24.74 1.56 -6.90
C LEU A 268 -24.19 1.28 -5.50
N VAL A 269 -24.58 2.06 -4.48
CA VAL A 269 -24.11 1.84 -3.10
C VAL A 269 -24.72 0.56 -2.53
N PRO A 270 -26.04 0.30 -2.59
CA PRO A 270 -26.61 -0.96 -2.13
C PRO A 270 -26.13 -2.16 -2.96
N LEU A 271 -26.03 -2.05 -4.28
CA LEU A 271 -25.52 -3.13 -5.12
C LEU A 271 -24.07 -3.48 -4.75
N GLY A 272 -23.24 -2.46 -4.56
CA GLY A 272 -21.87 -2.65 -4.15
C GLY A 272 -21.74 -3.26 -2.76
N LEU A 273 -22.54 -2.78 -1.80
CA LEU A 273 -22.60 -3.35 -0.46
C LEU A 273 -23.10 -4.80 -0.49
N ALA A 274 -24.13 -5.10 -1.28
CA ALA A 274 -24.64 -6.46 -1.46
C ALA A 274 -23.58 -7.38 -2.08
N GLY A 275 -22.81 -6.91 -3.06
CA GLY A 275 -21.67 -7.66 -3.61
C GLY A 275 -20.58 -7.91 -2.56
N ALA A 276 -20.22 -6.89 -1.77
CA ALA A 276 -19.24 -7.04 -0.68
C ALA A 276 -19.73 -7.99 0.42
N VAL A 277 -21.02 -7.93 0.76
CA VAL A 277 -21.65 -8.85 1.72
C VAL A 277 -21.70 -10.26 1.14
N TYR A 278 -22.06 -10.43 -0.13
CA TYR A 278 -22.07 -11.73 -0.81
C TYR A 278 -20.69 -12.37 -0.77
N VAL A 279 -19.66 -11.65 -1.23
CA VAL A 279 -18.26 -12.12 -1.17
C VAL A 279 -17.83 -12.36 0.27
N GLY A 280 -18.25 -11.50 1.21
CA GLY A 280 -17.95 -11.67 2.62
C GLY A 280 -18.56 -12.93 3.21
N VAL A 281 -19.82 -13.23 2.88
CA VAL A 281 -20.53 -14.43 3.31
C VAL A 281 -19.91 -15.68 2.67
N ASP A 282 -19.64 -15.64 1.38
CA ASP A 282 -19.00 -16.72 0.62
C ASP A 282 -17.63 -17.07 1.22
N VAL A 283 -16.77 -16.05 1.42
CA VAL A 283 -15.47 -16.21 2.08
C VAL A 283 -15.64 -16.75 3.51
N LEU A 284 -16.66 -16.33 4.26
CA LEU A 284 -16.92 -16.85 5.60
C LEU A 284 -17.48 -18.28 5.60
N GLN A 285 -18.26 -18.67 4.61
CA GLN A 285 -18.83 -20.00 4.43
C GLN A 285 -17.74 -20.99 4.02
N ASP A 286 -16.97 -20.67 2.97
CA ASP A 286 -15.78 -21.42 2.57
C ASP A 286 -14.85 -21.66 3.76
N ARG A 287 -14.74 -20.67 4.67
CA ARG A 287 -13.91 -20.76 5.88
C ARG A 287 -14.52 -21.52 7.05
N ARG A 288 -15.85 -21.67 7.10
CA ARG A 288 -16.49 -22.57 8.07
C ARG A 288 -16.32 -24.02 7.63
N GLU A 289 -16.30 -24.25 6.32
CA GLU A 289 -16.22 -25.58 5.72
C GLU A 289 -14.77 -26.03 5.50
N SER A 290 -13.84 -25.11 5.25
CA SER A 290 -12.40 -25.35 5.19
C SER A 290 -11.68 -24.87 6.46
N PHE A 291 -11.06 -25.79 7.20
CA PHE A 291 -10.30 -25.49 8.40
C PHE A 291 -9.08 -24.61 8.05
N ASN A 292 -9.08 -23.32 8.44
CA ASN A 292 -8.10 -22.33 7.95
C ASN A 292 -7.03 -21.98 9.01
N TRP A 293 -5.94 -22.74 8.98
CA TRP A 293 -4.76 -22.63 9.85
C TRP A 293 -4.16 -21.21 9.91
N SER A 294 -4.19 -20.47 8.78
CA SER A 294 -3.49 -19.20 8.60
C SER A 294 -3.96 -18.03 9.49
N TRP A 295 -5.25 -17.91 9.79
CA TRP A 295 -5.77 -16.80 10.61
C TRP A 295 -5.57 -17.03 12.10
N ALA A 296 -5.73 -18.28 12.55
CA ALA A 296 -5.40 -18.65 13.92
C ALA A 296 -3.90 -18.45 14.17
N ASP A 297 -3.04 -18.92 13.25
CA ASP A 297 -1.59 -18.69 13.29
C ASP A 297 -1.25 -17.19 13.33
N ARG A 298 -1.88 -16.39 12.48
CA ARG A 298 -1.68 -14.95 12.43
C ARG A 298 -2.14 -14.25 13.71
N GLY A 299 -3.38 -14.51 14.14
CA GLY A 299 -3.94 -13.97 15.38
C GLY A 299 -3.07 -14.34 16.59
N SER A 300 -2.66 -15.60 16.68
CA SER A 300 -1.79 -16.11 17.74
C SER A 300 -0.41 -15.45 17.72
N SER A 301 0.21 -15.24 16.55
CA SER A 301 1.48 -14.51 16.46
C SER A 301 1.36 -13.06 16.97
N ILE A 302 0.26 -12.38 16.64
CA ILE A 302 -0.02 -11.01 17.08
C ILE A 302 -0.28 -10.99 18.59
N VAL A 303 -1.13 -11.87 19.10
CA VAL A 303 -1.44 -11.95 20.54
C VAL A 303 -0.19 -12.31 21.35
N ALA A 304 0.63 -13.24 20.88
CA ALA A 304 1.89 -13.61 21.52
C ALA A 304 2.85 -12.41 21.61
N SER A 305 3.01 -11.65 20.52
CA SER A 305 3.84 -10.43 20.54
C SER A 305 3.32 -9.35 21.48
N VAL A 306 2.00 -9.12 21.54
CA VAL A 306 1.39 -8.17 22.49
C VAL A 306 1.61 -8.64 23.93
N LYS A 307 1.38 -9.93 24.23
CA LYS A 307 1.64 -10.51 25.56
C LYS A 307 3.09 -10.33 25.97
N TYR A 308 4.03 -10.61 25.05
CA TYR A 308 5.45 -10.43 25.29
C TYR A 308 5.79 -8.96 25.59
N MET A 309 5.34 -8.02 24.75
CA MET A 309 5.55 -6.59 24.97
C MET A 309 5.03 -6.15 26.34
N LEU A 310 3.83 -6.57 26.74
CA LEU A 310 3.26 -6.19 28.04
C LEU A 310 3.96 -6.84 29.23
N SER A 311 4.68 -7.95 29.02
CA SER A 311 5.43 -8.66 30.09
C SER A 311 6.82 -8.09 30.35
N ASP A 312 7.41 -7.38 29.38
CA ASP A 312 8.74 -6.77 29.49
C ASP A 312 8.65 -5.25 29.25
N PRO A 313 8.74 -4.42 30.29
CA PRO A 313 8.64 -2.95 30.18
C PRO A 313 9.68 -2.34 29.24
N VAL A 314 10.87 -2.93 29.12
CA VAL A 314 11.92 -2.43 28.22
C VAL A 314 11.54 -2.74 26.78
N ALA A 315 11.08 -3.97 26.50
CA ALA A 315 10.55 -4.32 25.18
C ALA A 315 9.30 -3.49 24.83
N PHE A 316 8.42 -3.21 25.79
CA PHE A 316 7.25 -2.37 25.59
C PHE A 316 7.64 -0.96 25.12
N LEU A 317 8.53 -0.28 25.85
CA LEU A 317 8.84 1.12 25.59
C LEU A 317 9.82 1.30 24.42
N LEU A 318 10.89 0.50 24.40
CA LEU A 318 12.06 0.69 23.53
C LEU A 318 12.22 -0.39 22.46
N GLY A 319 11.40 -1.44 22.52
CA GLY A 319 11.42 -2.53 21.56
C GLY A 319 12.50 -3.55 21.81
N VAL A 320 12.44 -4.63 21.04
CA VAL A 320 13.40 -5.74 21.10
C VAL A 320 14.54 -5.60 20.09
N GLY A 321 14.59 -4.49 19.35
CA GLY A 321 15.57 -4.23 18.30
C GLY A 321 15.20 -4.85 16.96
N ARG A 322 15.56 -4.15 15.88
CA ARG A 322 15.22 -4.54 14.51
C ARG A 322 15.85 -5.88 14.11
N GLY A 323 15.03 -6.77 13.53
CA GLY A 323 15.43 -8.09 13.03
C GLY A 323 15.45 -9.19 14.11
N ARG A 324 14.92 -8.92 15.31
CA ARG A 324 14.97 -9.85 16.45
C ARG A 324 13.62 -10.49 16.78
N SER A 325 12.52 -10.08 16.14
CA SER A 325 11.21 -10.72 16.36
C SER A 325 11.26 -12.22 16.05
N ASN A 326 11.87 -12.57 14.92
CA ASN A 326 12.03 -13.96 14.48
C ASN A 326 12.86 -14.80 15.47
N GLU A 327 13.97 -14.26 15.97
CA GLU A 327 14.81 -14.93 16.98
C GLU A 327 14.02 -15.25 18.27
N LEU A 328 13.16 -14.33 18.72
CA LEU A 328 12.35 -14.54 19.93
C LEU A 328 11.33 -15.67 19.77
N PHE A 329 10.76 -15.84 18.58
CA PHE A 329 9.89 -16.98 18.28
C PHE A 329 10.68 -18.29 18.21
N LEU A 330 11.78 -18.32 17.43
CA LEU A 330 12.58 -19.52 17.22
C LEU A 330 13.25 -20.03 18.51
N THR A 331 13.60 -19.13 19.43
CA THR A 331 14.18 -19.49 20.74
C THR A 331 13.14 -19.81 21.82
N GLY A 332 11.84 -19.70 21.51
CA GLY A 332 10.76 -19.94 22.47
C GLY A 332 10.61 -18.86 23.55
N ARG A 333 11.35 -17.74 23.44
CA ARG A 333 11.26 -16.60 24.37
C ARG A 333 9.96 -15.81 24.22
N MET A 334 9.29 -15.96 23.08
CA MET A 334 7.92 -15.50 22.88
C MET A 334 6.95 -16.68 23.04
N PRO A 335 6.52 -17.01 24.27
CA PRO A 335 5.74 -18.21 24.50
C PRO A 335 4.36 -18.10 23.84
N LEU A 336 4.01 -19.14 23.08
CA LEU A 336 2.67 -19.27 22.49
C LEU A 336 1.64 -19.74 23.53
N GLY A 337 2.07 -20.45 24.58
CA GLY A 337 1.18 -20.95 25.64
C GLY A 337 -0.01 -21.72 25.06
N ASP A 338 -1.21 -21.40 25.55
CA ASP A 338 -2.48 -22.00 25.10
C ASP A 338 -3.04 -21.37 23.81
N LEU A 339 -2.27 -20.54 23.10
CA LEU A 339 -2.74 -19.93 21.87
C LEU A 339 -2.90 -20.99 20.78
N GLN A 340 -4.06 -20.99 20.16
CA GLN A 340 -4.40 -21.89 19.07
C GLN A 340 -3.55 -21.55 17.85
N HIS A 341 -2.59 -22.43 17.56
CA HIS A 341 -1.74 -22.37 16.37
C HIS A 341 -1.54 -23.79 15.87
N TYR A 342 -1.09 -23.85 14.64
CA TYR A 342 -1.35 -24.95 13.75
C TYR A 342 -0.10 -25.29 12.95
N ASN A 343 0.70 -24.26 12.66
CA ASN A 343 2.05 -24.39 12.16
C ASN A 343 3.04 -23.72 13.13
N PRO A 344 4.33 -24.09 13.08
CA PRO A 344 5.36 -23.30 13.72
C PRO A 344 5.25 -21.83 13.31
N LEU A 345 5.27 -20.92 14.29
CA LEU A 345 5.21 -19.48 14.07
C LEU A 345 6.63 -18.92 14.14
N PRO A 346 7.34 -18.74 13.01
CA PRO A 346 8.71 -18.24 13.02
C PRO A 346 8.78 -16.72 13.23
N ASP A 347 7.66 -16.00 13.13
CA ASP A 347 7.65 -14.53 13.20
C ASP A 347 6.23 -13.97 13.44
N ILE A 348 6.14 -12.65 13.61
CA ILE A 348 4.88 -11.92 13.66
C ILE A 348 4.30 -11.79 12.26
N TYR A 349 3.05 -12.21 12.09
CA TYR A 349 2.33 -12.07 10.83
C TYR A 349 1.55 -10.75 10.72
N SER A 350 2.23 -9.65 11.06
CA SER A 350 1.71 -8.27 11.04
C SER A 350 2.85 -7.29 10.91
N VAL A 351 2.83 -6.43 9.89
CA VAL A 351 3.83 -5.36 9.75
C VAL A 351 3.74 -4.38 10.92
N ILE A 352 2.52 -3.95 11.30
CA ILE A 352 2.32 -3.05 12.45
C ILE A 352 2.81 -3.72 13.74
N GLY A 353 2.43 -4.97 14.00
CA GLY A 353 2.86 -5.70 15.19
C GLY A 353 4.38 -5.83 15.26
N ARG A 354 5.03 -6.13 14.13
CA ARG A 354 6.50 -6.20 14.04
C ARG A 354 7.15 -4.85 14.31
N VAL A 355 6.66 -3.76 13.70
CA VAL A 355 7.17 -2.41 13.93
C VAL A 355 7.10 -2.03 15.40
N LEU A 356 5.95 -2.29 16.05
CA LEU A 356 5.76 -1.99 17.47
C LEU A 356 6.67 -2.83 18.37
N LEU A 357 6.80 -4.14 18.11
CA LEU A 357 7.68 -4.99 18.91
C LEU A 357 9.15 -4.60 18.73
N GLU A 358 9.60 -4.40 17.49
CA GLU A 358 11.02 -4.20 17.20
C GLU A 358 11.51 -2.78 17.53
N SER A 359 10.64 -1.78 17.40
CA SER A 359 10.99 -0.36 17.68
C SER A 359 10.45 0.14 19.02
N GLY A 360 9.59 -0.63 19.68
CA GLY A 360 8.90 -0.23 20.91
C GLY A 360 7.73 0.71 20.65
N MET A 361 6.94 0.94 21.69
CA MET A 361 5.78 1.82 21.63
C MET A 361 6.18 3.27 21.35
N VAL A 362 7.32 3.76 21.84
CA VAL A 362 7.72 5.16 21.64
C VAL A 362 7.98 5.45 20.17
N PHE A 363 8.87 4.69 19.53
CA PHE A 363 9.27 4.95 18.15
C PHE A 363 8.30 4.30 17.15
N GLY A 364 7.83 3.09 17.42
CA GLY A 364 6.91 2.36 16.56
C GLY A 364 5.55 3.03 16.47
N LEU A 365 4.95 3.43 17.59
CA LEU A 365 3.64 4.12 17.58
C LEU A 365 3.78 5.51 16.93
N ALA A 366 4.85 6.25 17.20
CA ALA A 366 5.09 7.54 16.56
C ALA A 366 5.13 7.40 15.02
N LEU A 367 5.84 6.40 14.50
CA LEU A 367 5.85 6.12 13.06
C LEU A 367 4.45 5.76 12.53
N ILE A 368 3.75 4.85 13.19
CA ILE A 368 2.39 4.43 12.79
C ILE A 368 1.43 5.63 12.79
N LEU A 369 1.50 6.50 13.79
CA LEU A 369 0.69 7.72 13.87
C LEU A 369 1.01 8.68 12.73
N VAL A 370 2.29 8.90 12.40
CA VAL A 370 2.68 9.75 11.26
C VAL A 370 2.12 9.19 9.95
N LEU A 371 2.27 7.89 9.71
CA LEU A 371 1.72 7.24 8.50
C LEU A 371 0.20 7.31 8.46
N SER A 372 -0.46 7.14 9.62
CA SER A 372 -1.91 7.25 9.75
C SER A 372 -2.41 8.66 9.44
N VAL A 373 -1.73 9.69 9.96
CA VAL A 373 -2.04 11.09 9.70
C VAL A 373 -1.86 11.41 8.21
N LEU A 374 -0.80 10.91 7.56
CA LEU A 374 -0.63 11.07 6.12
C LEU A 374 -1.80 10.44 5.34
N CYS A 375 -2.19 9.22 5.70
CA CYS A 375 -3.35 8.54 5.10
C CYS A 375 -4.65 9.32 5.30
N LEU A 376 -4.89 9.89 6.49
CA LEU A 376 -6.07 10.71 6.77
C LEU A 376 -6.04 12.04 5.98
N ARG A 377 -4.89 12.70 5.89
CA ARG A 377 -4.71 13.98 5.16
C ARG A 377 -4.81 13.84 3.64
N SER A 378 -4.76 12.61 3.12
CA SER A 378 -5.14 12.32 1.73
C SER A 378 -6.53 12.88 1.39
N GLY A 379 -7.41 12.99 2.39
CA GLY A 379 -8.72 13.61 2.31
C GLY A 379 -8.75 15.13 2.16
N GLY A 380 -7.64 15.89 2.18
CA GLY A 380 -7.71 17.36 2.35
C GLY A 380 -8.55 18.18 1.34
N ARG A 381 -8.48 17.91 0.02
CA ARG A 381 -9.40 18.50 -1.00
C ARG A 381 -10.68 17.68 -1.22
N ASN A 382 -10.74 16.53 -0.57
CA ASN A 382 -11.79 15.55 -0.67
C ASN A 382 -12.58 15.56 0.64
N PRO A 383 -13.62 14.75 0.77
CA PRO A 383 -14.23 14.55 2.07
C PRO A 383 -13.29 13.79 3.01
N LEU A 384 -13.31 14.10 4.32
CA LEU A 384 -12.57 13.38 5.36
C LEU A 384 -12.80 11.86 5.31
N TRP A 385 -13.99 11.43 4.89
CA TRP A 385 -14.31 10.01 4.76
C TRP A 385 -13.37 9.27 3.79
N LEU A 386 -12.81 9.93 2.76
CA LEU A 386 -11.87 9.29 1.83
C LEU A 386 -10.54 8.98 2.53
N GLY A 387 -10.06 9.90 3.38
CA GLY A 387 -8.90 9.67 4.22
C GLY A 387 -9.13 8.53 5.21
N ALA A 388 -10.33 8.45 5.80
CA ALA A 388 -10.71 7.34 6.67
C ALA A 388 -10.73 6.00 5.92
N CYS A 389 -11.27 5.94 4.69
CA CYS A 389 -11.20 4.73 3.86
C CYS A 389 -9.76 4.31 3.60
N THR A 390 -8.87 5.25 3.23
CA THR A 390 -7.44 4.96 3.00
C THR A 390 -6.78 4.40 4.26
N LEU A 391 -7.05 5.01 5.42
CA LEU A 391 -6.51 4.55 6.70
C LEU A 391 -7.02 3.14 7.04
N VAL A 392 -8.31 2.87 6.88
CA VAL A 392 -8.90 1.56 7.18
C VAL A 392 -8.28 0.47 6.30
N VAL A 393 -8.16 0.70 4.99
CA VAL A 393 -7.51 -0.26 4.09
C VAL A 393 -6.05 -0.47 4.51
N TRP A 394 -5.32 0.59 4.84
CA TRP A 394 -3.95 0.49 5.31
C TRP A 394 -3.82 -0.31 6.62
N LEU A 395 -4.64 -0.04 7.63
CA LEU A 395 -4.64 -0.74 8.91
C LEU A 395 -4.98 -2.23 8.74
N VAL A 396 -5.98 -2.56 7.93
CA VAL A 396 -6.34 -3.97 7.64
C VAL A 396 -5.18 -4.67 6.94
N VAL A 397 -4.55 -4.00 5.97
CA VAL A 397 -3.46 -4.59 5.20
C VAL A 397 -2.20 -4.77 6.07
N ALA A 398 -1.67 -3.68 6.62
CA ALA A 398 -0.43 -3.67 7.40
C ALA A 398 -0.58 -4.35 8.77
N GLY A 399 -1.77 -4.33 9.35
CA GLY A 399 -2.05 -4.90 10.67
C GLY A 399 -2.47 -6.36 10.64
N GLY A 400 -3.30 -6.76 9.68
CA GLY A 400 -3.93 -8.09 9.67
C GLY A 400 -3.74 -8.92 8.40
N THR A 401 -3.17 -8.36 7.33
CA THR A 401 -3.14 -9.05 6.02
C THR A 401 -1.76 -9.50 5.59
N THR A 402 -0.70 -8.77 5.92
CA THR A 402 0.66 -9.11 5.47
C THR A 402 1.69 -9.02 6.59
N SER A 403 2.70 -9.88 6.52
CA SER A 403 3.92 -9.88 7.34
C SER A 403 5.13 -9.28 6.59
N TYR A 404 4.98 -9.03 5.30
CA TYR A 404 6.05 -8.56 4.43
C TYR A 404 6.22 -7.05 4.56
N ASP A 405 7.19 -6.64 5.35
CA ASP A 405 7.66 -5.25 5.41
C ASP A 405 8.20 -4.78 4.05
N SER A 406 8.71 -5.69 3.21
CA SER A 406 9.12 -5.42 1.83
C SER A 406 7.97 -5.12 0.87
N ALA A 407 6.71 -5.26 1.29
CA ALA A 407 5.55 -4.91 0.47
C ALA A 407 5.50 -3.40 0.21
N PHE A 408 5.89 -2.99 -1.00
CA PHE A 408 6.00 -1.59 -1.41
C PHE A 408 4.81 -0.75 -0.95
N TRP A 409 3.58 -1.23 -1.19
CA TRP A 409 2.37 -0.45 -0.99
C TRP A 409 1.97 -0.24 0.47
N VAL A 410 2.45 -1.07 1.40
CA VAL A 410 2.30 -0.84 2.84
C VAL A 410 2.89 0.52 3.24
N TRP A 411 3.98 0.92 2.58
CA TRP A 411 4.66 2.20 2.83
C TRP A 411 4.31 3.25 1.77
N GLY A 412 4.22 2.82 0.52
CA GLY A 412 4.03 3.67 -0.65
C GLY A 412 2.72 4.46 -0.62
N ILE A 413 1.64 3.95 -0.02
CA ILE A 413 0.38 4.71 0.08
C ILE A 413 0.55 5.99 0.90
N ALA A 414 1.27 5.93 2.03
CA ALA A 414 1.55 7.11 2.84
C ALA A 414 2.45 8.09 2.08
N GLY A 415 3.39 7.55 1.29
CA GLY A 415 4.21 8.30 0.35
C GLY A 415 3.41 9.03 -0.71
N VAL A 416 2.46 8.35 -1.36
CA VAL A 416 1.52 8.98 -2.30
C VAL A 416 0.79 10.14 -1.62
N CYS A 417 0.27 9.94 -0.41
CA CYS A 417 -0.42 10.98 0.34
C CYS A 417 0.47 12.18 0.67
N LEU A 418 1.72 11.93 1.07
CA LEU A 418 2.73 12.97 1.27
C LEU A 418 3.02 13.75 -0.02
N GLY A 419 3.25 13.06 -1.13
CA GLY A 419 3.50 13.69 -2.44
C GLY A 419 2.35 14.59 -2.87
N LEU A 420 1.10 14.15 -2.66
CA LEU A 420 -0.10 14.94 -2.93
C LEU A 420 -0.26 16.14 -1.99
N GLU A 421 0.23 16.05 -0.74
CA GLU A 421 0.23 17.17 0.19
C GLU A 421 1.27 18.22 -0.23
N LEU A 422 2.48 17.78 -0.55
CA LEU A 422 3.57 18.66 -0.99
C LEU A 422 3.24 19.36 -2.31
N SER A 423 2.50 18.71 -3.22
CA SER A 423 2.01 19.37 -4.43
C SER A 423 0.94 20.43 -4.17
N ARG A 424 0.28 20.44 -3.01
CA ARG A 424 -0.69 21.49 -2.62
C ARG A 424 0.03 22.78 -2.27
N SER A 425 1.00 22.70 -1.35
CA SER A 425 1.71 23.86 -0.83
C SER A 425 2.52 24.62 -1.89
N ALA A 426 2.89 23.96 -2.99
CA ALA A 426 3.56 24.59 -4.13
C ALA A 426 2.62 25.43 -5.03
N HIS A 427 1.30 25.35 -4.83
CA HIS A 427 0.29 26.07 -5.63
C HIS A 427 -0.42 27.19 -4.86
N ASP A 428 -0.05 27.49 -3.61
CA ASP A 428 -0.52 28.68 -2.88
C ASP A 428 0.45 29.84 -3.13
N PRO A 429 0.11 30.85 -3.96
CA PRO A 429 1.00 31.96 -4.32
C PRO A 429 1.01 33.11 -3.30
N GLU A 430 0.32 32.98 -2.16
CA GLU A 430 0.05 34.11 -1.25
C GLU A 430 1.22 34.55 -0.35
N LEU A 431 2.42 34.03 -0.58
CA LEU A 431 3.63 34.48 0.12
C LEU A 431 4.76 34.75 -0.87
N ASP A 432 4.49 35.53 -1.91
CA ASP A 432 5.54 36.27 -2.59
C ASP A 432 5.73 37.61 -1.86
N PRO A 433 6.79 37.80 -1.05
CA PRO A 433 7.02 39.04 -0.30
C PRO A 433 7.35 40.26 -1.19
N GLY A 434 7.28 40.11 -2.52
CA GLY A 434 7.68 41.13 -3.50
C GLY A 434 6.58 42.05 -4.01
N THR A 435 5.29 41.81 -3.73
CA THR A 435 4.18 42.65 -4.23
C THR A 435 3.57 43.47 -3.11
N ALA A 436 4.35 44.41 -2.56
CA ALA A 436 3.79 45.51 -1.78
C ALA A 436 2.83 46.32 -2.68
N PRO A 437 1.59 46.60 -2.25
CA PRO A 437 0.71 47.49 -3.00
C PRO A 437 1.30 48.90 -2.96
N THR A 438 1.55 49.47 -4.12
CA THR A 438 1.79 50.91 -4.26
C THR A 438 0.56 51.65 -3.73
N PRO A 439 0.69 52.53 -2.73
CA PRO A 439 -0.43 53.34 -2.28
C PRO A 439 -0.79 54.35 -3.38
N ALA A 440 -2.09 54.42 -3.68
CA ALA A 440 -2.69 55.44 -4.52
C ALA A 440 -2.94 56.72 -3.72
#